data_AF-A0A968RVC5-F1
#
_entry.id   AF-A0A968RVC5-F1
#
_cell.length_a   1.000
_cell.length_b   1.000
_cell.length_c   1.000
_cell.angle_alpha   90.00
_cell.angle_beta   90.00
_cell.angle_gamma   90.00
#
_symmetry.space_group_name_H-M   'P 1'
#
loop_
_entity.id
_entity.type
_entity.pdbx_description
1 polymer ?
#
loop_
_entity_poly.entity_id
_entity_poly.type
_entity_poly.pdbx_seq_one_letter_code
_entity_poly.pdbx_strand_id
1 'polypeptide(L)'
;MINAALQQIYNQSKDVYVKSQALKGMGYYVRMYRYIADSSFTSTSPILKSAAVEALTMICATENFDASFGASARTATQAIANYLLQALQSQDAGMIALAAGALRTPARNFKVVLADSLPILEAVLQKIPLPNEIETYNELLHTIAYFKGIEFTPQKNNLQSPHQLAGTS
;
A
#
# COMPACT_ATOMS: atom_id res chain seq x y z
N MET A 1 1.34 -22.46 -17.39
CA MET A 1 1.91 -21.11 -17.19
C MET A 1 2.09 -20.87 -15.70
N ILE A 2 3.16 -20.16 -15.28
CA ILE A 2 3.53 -19.98 -13.85
C ILE A 2 2.45 -19.21 -13.06
N ASN A 3 1.76 -18.26 -13.69
CA ASN A 3 0.66 -17.51 -13.06
C ASN A 3 -0.48 -18.41 -12.52
N ALA A 4 -0.90 -19.42 -13.28
CA ALA A 4 -1.94 -20.37 -12.86
C ALA A 4 -1.47 -21.24 -11.68
N ALA A 5 -0.19 -21.62 -11.65
CA ALA A 5 0.39 -22.37 -10.54
C ALA A 5 0.40 -21.55 -9.25
N LEU A 6 0.70 -20.25 -9.31
CA LEU A 6 0.64 -19.36 -8.16
C LEU A 6 -0.79 -19.22 -7.61
N GLN A 7 -1.79 -19.08 -8.49
CA GLN A 7 -3.20 -19.05 -8.07
C GLN A 7 -3.60 -20.37 -7.41
N GLN A 8 -3.17 -21.49 -7.97
CA GLN A 8 -3.40 -22.80 -7.40
C GLN A 8 -2.80 -22.93 -5.99
N ILE A 9 -1.53 -22.55 -5.81
CA ILE A 9 -0.86 -22.55 -4.50
C ILE A 9 -1.64 -21.68 -3.50
N TYR A 10 -2.04 -20.48 -3.90
CA TYR A 10 -2.81 -19.58 -3.06
C TYR A 10 -4.17 -20.16 -2.62
N ASN A 11 -4.90 -20.77 -3.57
CA ASN A 11 -6.23 -21.32 -3.30
C ASN A 11 -6.18 -22.62 -2.49
N GLN A 12 -5.19 -23.48 -2.71
CA GLN A 12 -5.12 -24.82 -2.12
C GLN A 12 -4.37 -24.88 -0.78
N SER A 13 -3.43 -23.97 -0.56
CA SER A 13 -2.68 -23.95 0.69
C SER A 13 -3.59 -23.62 1.88
N LYS A 14 -3.30 -24.20 3.05
CA LYS A 14 -3.87 -23.79 4.33
C LYS A 14 -2.92 -22.88 5.13
N ASP A 15 -1.65 -22.82 4.72
CA ASP A 15 -0.62 -22.02 5.37
C ASP A 15 -0.64 -20.58 4.83
N VAL A 16 -0.85 -19.63 5.73
CA VAL A 16 -0.92 -18.19 5.42
C VAL A 16 0.40 -17.66 4.88
N TYR A 17 1.54 -18.21 5.28
CA TYR A 17 2.85 -17.79 4.81
C TYR A 17 3.08 -18.28 3.37
N VAL A 18 2.69 -19.51 3.06
CA VAL A 18 2.73 -20.04 1.68
C VAL A 18 1.83 -19.20 0.77
N LYS A 19 0.62 -18.86 1.22
CA LYS A 19 -0.28 -17.96 0.48
C LYS A 19 0.31 -16.57 0.28
N SER A 20 0.95 -16.00 1.31
CA SER A 20 1.64 -14.71 1.24
C SER A 20 2.74 -14.72 0.16
N GLN A 21 3.58 -15.75 0.13
CA GLN A 21 4.62 -15.89 -0.89
C GLN A 21 4.03 -16.05 -2.29
N ALA A 22 2.91 -16.78 -2.42
CA ALA A 22 2.20 -16.88 -3.70
C ALA A 22 1.68 -15.52 -4.18
N LEU A 23 1.08 -14.70 -3.29
CA LEU A 23 0.63 -13.34 -3.61
C LEU A 23 1.81 -12.46 -4.07
N LYS A 24 2.93 -12.46 -3.34
CA LYS A 24 4.13 -11.72 -3.74
C LYS A 24 4.66 -12.18 -5.10
N GLY A 25 4.65 -13.50 -5.34
CA GLY A 25 4.98 -14.08 -6.65
C GLY A 25 4.08 -13.59 -7.78
N MET A 26 2.78 -13.39 -7.52
CA MET A 26 1.86 -12.82 -8.50
C MET A 26 2.18 -11.36 -8.84
N GLY A 27 2.87 -10.63 -7.96
CA GLY A 27 3.33 -9.26 -8.19
C GLY A 27 4.29 -9.11 -9.38
N TYR A 28 4.95 -10.18 -9.80
CA TYR A 28 5.77 -10.19 -11.02
C TYR A 28 4.96 -10.27 -12.32
N TYR A 29 3.66 -10.53 -12.23
CA TYR A 29 2.77 -10.68 -13.38
C TYR A 29 1.73 -9.56 -13.37
N VAL A 30 2.01 -8.46 -14.08
CA VAL A 30 1.21 -7.23 -13.96
C VAL A 30 -0.28 -7.42 -14.13
N ARG A 31 -0.72 -8.37 -14.97
CA ARG A 31 -2.15 -8.67 -15.21
C ARG A 31 -2.86 -9.36 -14.04
N MET A 32 -2.14 -9.74 -12.98
CA MET A 32 -2.70 -10.37 -11.78
C MET A 32 -3.27 -9.37 -10.77
N TYR A 33 -3.12 -8.07 -10.98
CA TYR A 33 -3.53 -7.04 -10.01
C TYR A 33 -4.97 -7.19 -9.50
N ARG A 34 -5.94 -7.50 -10.36
CA ARG A 34 -7.34 -7.74 -9.95
C ARG A 34 -7.46 -8.95 -9.05
N TYR A 35 -6.92 -10.08 -9.49
CA TYR A 35 -6.97 -11.32 -8.73
C TYR A 35 -6.31 -11.16 -7.36
N ILE A 36 -5.15 -10.50 -7.29
CA ILE A 36 -4.46 -10.21 -6.03
C ILE A 36 -5.41 -9.49 -5.08
N ALA A 37 -5.97 -8.35 -5.48
CA ALA A 37 -6.84 -7.55 -4.60
C ALA A 37 -8.14 -8.30 -4.23
N ASP A 38 -8.86 -8.79 -5.24
CA ASP A 38 -10.18 -9.42 -5.09
C ASP A 38 -10.13 -10.67 -4.19
N SER A 39 -9.01 -11.41 -4.22
CA SER A 39 -8.88 -12.68 -3.48
C SER A 39 -8.32 -12.55 -2.06
N SER A 40 -7.85 -11.37 -1.65
CA SER A 40 -7.05 -11.24 -0.41
C SER A 40 -7.41 -10.04 0.47
N PHE A 41 -7.98 -8.96 -0.07
CA PHE A 41 -8.29 -7.76 0.73
C PHE A 41 -9.36 -8.02 1.78
N THR A 42 -10.26 -8.97 1.54
CA THR A 42 -11.30 -9.42 2.47
C THR A 42 -10.83 -10.54 3.41
N SER A 43 -9.56 -10.97 3.30
CA SER A 43 -9.00 -11.98 4.19
C SER A 43 -9.03 -11.49 5.64
N THR A 44 -9.23 -12.40 6.59
CA THR A 44 -9.08 -12.09 8.02
C THR A 44 -7.61 -12.02 8.45
N SER A 45 -6.68 -12.49 7.62
CA SER A 45 -5.25 -12.51 7.92
C SER A 45 -4.57 -11.20 7.51
N PRO A 46 -4.01 -10.42 8.45
CA PRO A 46 -3.23 -9.22 8.11
C PRO A 46 -2.04 -9.52 7.21
N ILE A 47 -1.41 -10.70 7.37
CA ILE A 47 -0.30 -11.16 6.54
C ILE A 47 -0.70 -11.22 5.06
N LEU A 48 -1.89 -11.73 4.76
CA LEU A 48 -2.39 -11.85 3.39
C LEU A 48 -2.79 -10.50 2.80
N LYS A 49 -3.42 -9.64 3.62
CA LYS A 49 -3.75 -8.28 3.22
C LYS A 49 -2.50 -7.47 2.84
N SER A 50 -1.49 -7.46 3.71
CA SER A 50 -0.23 -6.73 3.46
C SER A 50 0.53 -7.30 2.26
N ALA A 51 0.62 -8.63 2.13
CA ALA A 51 1.27 -9.26 0.98
C ALA A 51 0.59 -8.91 -0.36
N ALA A 52 -0.72 -8.71 -0.35
CA ALA A 52 -1.45 -8.29 -1.54
C ALA A 52 -1.15 -6.84 -1.93
N VAL A 53 -1.12 -5.92 -0.94
CA VAL A 53 -0.74 -4.52 -1.21
C VAL A 53 0.72 -4.45 -1.69
N GLU A 54 1.63 -5.21 -1.08
CA GLU A 54 3.03 -5.32 -1.53
C GLU A 54 3.14 -5.82 -2.97
N ALA A 55 2.37 -6.85 -3.35
CA ALA A 55 2.33 -7.35 -4.72
C ALA A 55 1.79 -6.30 -5.71
N LEU A 56 0.79 -5.50 -5.32
CA LEU A 56 0.32 -4.37 -6.13
C LEU A 56 1.41 -3.29 -6.27
N THR A 57 2.17 -3.00 -5.21
CA THR A 57 3.31 -2.08 -5.25
C THR A 57 4.38 -2.56 -6.23
N MET A 58 4.71 -3.85 -6.22
CA MET A 58 5.64 -4.46 -7.18
C MET A 58 5.15 -4.27 -8.62
N ILE A 59 3.86 -4.48 -8.86
CA ILE A 59 3.24 -4.23 -10.17
C ILE A 59 3.37 -2.75 -10.56
N CYS A 60 3.16 -1.81 -9.64
CA CYS A 60 3.29 -0.37 -9.93
C CYS A 60 4.72 0.05 -10.28
N ALA A 61 5.72 -0.62 -9.68
CA ALA A 61 7.12 -0.28 -9.81
C ALA A 61 7.81 -0.90 -11.04
N THR A 62 7.17 -1.86 -11.72
CA THR A 62 7.80 -2.55 -12.86
C THR A 62 7.92 -1.64 -14.09
N GLU A 63 9.11 -1.66 -14.71
CA GLU A 63 9.38 -0.92 -15.96
C GLU A 63 8.56 -1.46 -17.13
N ASN A 64 8.21 -2.74 -17.11
CA ASN A 64 7.46 -3.40 -18.19
C ASN A 64 5.95 -3.16 -18.13
N PHE A 65 5.45 -2.29 -17.24
CA PHE A 65 4.01 -2.09 -17.04
C PHE A 65 3.31 -1.67 -18.33
N ASP A 66 3.78 -0.61 -18.97
CA ASP A 66 3.13 -0.02 -20.14
C ASP A 66 3.23 -0.95 -21.35
N ALA A 67 4.38 -1.61 -21.53
CA ALA A 67 4.56 -2.64 -22.56
C ALA A 67 3.60 -3.83 -22.36
N SER A 68 3.42 -4.26 -21.11
CA SER A 68 2.58 -5.41 -20.79
C SER A 68 1.09 -5.13 -20.95
N PHE A 69 0.63 -3.90 -20.69
CA PHE A 69 -0.77 -3.51 -20.81
C PHE A 69 -1.13 -2.85 -22.14
N GLY A 70 -0.16 -2.28 -22.86
CA GLY A 70 -0.36 -1.54 -24.10
C GLY A 70 -1.41 -0.44 -23.94
N ALA A 71 -2.39 -0.40 -24.85
CA ALA A 71 -3.47 0.60 -24.85
C ALA A 71 -4.30 0.62 -23.56
N SER A 72 -4.30 -0.47 -22.76
CA SER A 72 -5.03 -0.54 -21.50
C SER A 72 -4.25 -0.05 -20.28
N ALA A 73 -3.02 0.44 -20.45
CA ALA A 73 -2.16 0.87 -19.33
C ALA A 73 -2.84 1.90 -18.44
N ARG A 74 -3.45 2.94 -19.02
CA ARG A 74 -4.18 3.97 -18.26
C ARG A 74 -5.33 3.39 -17.43
N THR A 75 -6.12 2.49 -18.01
CA THR A 75 -7.23 1.82 -17.32
C THR A 75 -6.72 0.89 -16.21
N ALA A 76 -5.61 0.20 -16.43
CA ALA A 76 -4.97 -0.62 -15.41
C ALA A 76 -4.44 0.24 -14.25
N THR A 77 -3.79 1.37 -14.54
CA THR A 77 -3.33 2.34 -13.53
C THR A 77 -4.49 2.86 -12.69
N GLN A 78 -5.61 3.26 -13.31
CA GLN A 78 -6.80 3.70 -12.58
C GLN A 78 -7.35 2.60 -11.67
N ALA A 79 -7.44 1.37 -12.17
CA ALA A 79 -7.96 0.25 -11.39
C ALA A 79 -7.06 -0.07 -10.19
N ILE A 80 -5.73 -0.06 -10.38
CA ILE A 80 -4.77 -0.25 -9.27
C ILE A 80 -4.86 0.91 -8.27
N ALA A 81 -4.99 2.15 -8.74
CA ALA A 81 -5.17 3.32 -7.87
C ALA A 81 -6.42 3.17 -6.98
N ASN A 82 -7.51 2.64 -7.53
CA ASN A 82 -8.73 2.37 -6.76
C ASN A 82 -8.52 1.27 -5.70
N TYR A 83 -7.76 0.22 -6.00
CA TYR A 83 -7.39 -0.79 -4.99
C TYR A 83 -6.49 -0.21 -3.90
N LEU A 84 -5.54 0.67 -4.24
CA LEU A 84 -4.71 1.36 -3.24
C LEU A 84 -5.55 2.30 -2.36
N LEU A 85 -6.54 3.00 -2.91
CA LEU A 85 -7.51 3.76 -2.12
C LEU A 85 -8.32 2.87 -1.18
N GLN A 86 -8.78 1.72 -1.64
CA GLN A 86 -9.48 0.75 -0.80
C GLN A 86 -8.59 0.26 0.36
N ALA A 87 -7.30 0.01 0.09
CA ALA A 87 -6.33 -0.36 1.11
C ALA A 87 -6.13 0.75 2.15
N LEU A 88 -6.08 2.02 1.75
CA LEU A 88 -6.05 3.16 2.68
C LEU A 88 -7.32 3.23 3.55
N GLN A 89 -8.49 2.88 3.01
CA GLN A 89 -9.76 2.95 3.74
C GLN A 89 -10.02 1.74 4.65
N SER A 90 -9.15 0.74 4.65
CA SER A 90 -9.33 -0.53 5.35
C SER A 90 -9.27 -0.45 6.88
N GLN A 91 -8.73 0.64 7.43
CA GLN A 91 -8.34 0.78 8.84
C GLN A 91 -7.26 -0.21 9.32
N ASP A 92 -6.66 -0.97 8.41
CA ASP A 92 -5.53 -1.85 8.68
C ASP A 92 -4.22 -1.06 8.49
N ALA A 93 -3.44 -0.90 9.56
CA ALA A 93 -2.22 -0.09 9.55
C ALA A 93 -1.21 -0.55 8.49
N GLY A 94 -1.03 -1.86 8.33
CA GLY A 94 -0.11 -2.41 7.34
C GLY A 94 -0.56 -2.13 5.91
N MET A 95 -1.85 -2.30 5.62
CA MET A 95 -2.41 -1.93 4.32
C MET A 95 -2.27 -0.44 4.04
N ILE A 96 -2.55 0.41 5.02
CA ILE A 96 -2.47 1.87 4.88
C ILE A 96 -1.04 2.29 4.55
N ALA A 97 -0.06 1.85 5.35
CA ALA A 97 1.35 2.22 5.16
C ALA A 97 1.87 1.78 3.78
N LEU A 98 1.62 0.52 3.39
CA LEU A 98 2.05 0.00 2.10
C LEU A 98 1.38 0.71 0.92
N ALA A 99 0.07 1.00 1.02
CA ALA A 99 -0.66 1.67 -0.05
C ALA A 99 -0.24 3.14 -0.19
N ALA A 100 -0.03 3.83 0.92
CA ALA A 100 0.50 5.20 0.93
C ALA A 100 1.86 5.26 0.20
N GLY A 101 2.80 4.38 0.56
CA GLY A 101 4.09 4.28 -0.13
C GLY A 101 3.93 3.99 -1.63
N ALA A 102 3.04 3.07 -2.01
CA ALA A 102 2.77 2.72 -3.41
C ALA A 102 2.28 3.91 -4.23
N LEU A 103 1.40 4.76 -3.66
CA LEU A 103 0.85 5.94 -4.33
C LEU A 103 1.91 7.01 -4.64
N ARG A 104 3.06 6.97 -3.96
CA ARG A 104 4.21 7.84 -4.26
C ARG A 104 5.08 7.32 -5.40
N THR A 105 4.77 6.18 -6.02
CA THR A 105 5.52 5.63 -7.17
C THR A 105 5.46 6.61 -8.37
N PRO A 106 6.56 7.28 -8.75
CA PRO A 106 6.53 8.34 -9.77
C PRO A 106 6.15 7.81 -11.15
N ALA A 107 6.58 6.57 -11.46
CA ALA A 107 6.36 5.94 -12.76
C ALA A 107 4.88 5.83 -13.15
N ARG A 108 3.95 5.82 -12.19
CA ARG A 108 2.50 5.68 -12.44
C ARG A 108 1.72 6.98 -12.30
N ASN A 109 2.37 8.06 -11.83
CA ASN A 109 1.78 9.39 -11.65
C ASN A 109 0.39 9.37 -10.96
N PHE A 110 0.28 8.62 -9.86
CA PHE A 110 -1.00 8.47 -9.15
C PHE A 110 -1.57 9.79 -8.63
N LYS A 111 -0.74 10.80 -8.38
CA LYS A 111 -1.18 12.16 -8.06
C LYS A 111 -2.16 12.72 -9.09
N VAL A 112 -1.92 12.49 -10.38
CA VAL A 112 -2.84 12.94 -11.45
C VAL A 112 -4.07 12.06 -11.52
N VAL A 113 -3.91 10.74 -11.37
CA VAL A 113 -5.00 9.75 -11.41
C VAL A 113 -5.99 9.95 -10.26
N LEU A 114 -5.50 10.40 -9.10
CA LEU A 114 -6.24 10.54 -7.85
C LEU A 114 -6.36 12.01 -7.41
N ALA A 115 -6.32 12.97 -8.33
CA ALA A 115 -6.34 14.40 -8.03
C ALA A 115 -7.52 14.78 -7.10
N ASP A 116 -8.70 14.20 -7.35
CA ASP A 116 -9.92 14.47 -6.59
C ASP A 116 -10.05 13.63 -5.30
N SER A 117 -9.08 12.74 -5.03
CA SER A 117 -9.14 11.83 -3.87
C SER A 117 -8.35 12.33 -2.66
N LEU A 118 -7.71 13.50 -2.74
CA LEU A 118 -6.97 14.07 -1.60
C LEU A 118 -7.81 14.18 -0.31
N PRO A 119 -9.10 14.58 -0.33
CA PRO A 119 -9.92 14.60 0.88
C PRO A 119 -10.11 13.21 1.51
N ILE A 120 -10.06 12.13 0.73
CA ILE A 120 -10.14 10.75 1.24
C ILE A 120 -8.88 10.44 2.04
N LEU A 121 -7.69 10.77 1.52
CA LEU A 121 -6.43 10.55 2.23
C LEU A 121 -6.38 11.31 3.55
N GLU A 122 -6.80 12.57 3.54
CA GLU A 122 -6.88 13.39 4.75
C GLU A 122 -7.86 12.81 5.77
N ALA A 123 -9.03 12.33 5.33
CA ALA A 123 -10.01 11.69 6.20
C ALA A 123 -9.51 10.36 6.79
N VAL A 124 -8.69 9.60 6.04
CA VAL A 124 -8.02 8.40 6.58
C VAL A 124 -6.96 8.79 7.62
N LEU A 125 -6.14 9.81 7.36
CA LEU A 125 -5.10 10.29 8.27
C LEU A 125 -5.67 10.64 9.65
N GLN A 126 -6.83 11.30 9.71
CA GLN A 126 -7.50 11.69 10.96
C GLN A 126 -7.98 10.49 11.80
N LYS A 127 -8.10 9.30 11.21
CA LYS A 127 -8.58 8.08 11.89
C LYS A 127 -7.44 7.19 12.39
N ILE A 128 -6.19 7.48 12.04
CA ILE A 128 -5.04 6.68 12.46
C ILE A 128 -4.76 6.95 13.95
N PRO A 129 -4.77 5.93 14.82
CA PRO A 129 -4.66 6.13 16.26
C PRO A 129 -3.23 6.48 16.67
N LEU A 130 -3.03 7.69 17.18
CA LEU A 130 -1.77 8.14 17.76
C LEU A 130 -1.74 7.94 19.29
N PRO A 131 -0.56 7.70 19.89
CA PRO A 131 0.76 7.59 19.26
C PRO A 131 1.06 6.20 18.67
N ASN A 132 0.14 5.23 18.82
CA ASN A 132 0.38 3.82 18.52
C ASN A 132 0.79 3.56 17.07
N GLU A 133 0.15 4.24 16.11
CA GLU A 133 0.35 4.05 14.67
C GLU A 133 1.12 5.22 14.02
N ILE A 134 2.12 5.77 14.73
CA ILE A 134 2.87 6.95 14.26
C ILE A 134 3.60 6.72 12.93
N GLU A 135 4.08 5.50 12.67
CA GLU A 135 4.74 5.15 11.41
C GLU A 135 3.74 5.18 10.24
N THR A 136 2.59 4.52 10.41
CA THR A 136 1.47 4.53 9.46
C THR A 136 0.97 5.95 9.20
N TYR A 137 0.84 6.75 10.27
CA TYR A 137 0.44 8.15 10.19
C TYR A 137 1.43 8.96 9.34
N ASN A 138 2.73 8.84 9.62
CA ASN A 138 3.78 9.58 8.92
C ASN A 138 3.89 9.15 7.45
N GLU A 139 3.69 7.87 7.14
CA GLU A 139 3.72 7.36 5.77
C GLU A 139 2.57 7.94 4.93
N LEU A 140 1.36 8.01 5.49
CA LEU A 140 0.22 8.65 4.82
C LEU A 140 0.39 10.18 4.74
N LEU A 141 0.90 10.83 5.78
CA LEU A 141 1.19 12.27 5.78
C LEU A 141 2.20 12.63 4.70
N HIS A 142 3.26 11.83 4.52
CA HIS A 142 4.23 12.00 3.44
C HIS A 142 3.56 11.88 2.06
N THR A 143 2.63 10.94 1.91
CA THR A 143 1.86 10.77 0.67
C THR A 143 0.97 11.97 0.38
N ILE A 144 0.30 12.52 1.39
CA ILE A 144 -0.49 13.76 1.26
C ILE A 144 0.41 14.95 0.87
N ALA A 145 1.59 15.09 1.49
CA ALA A 145 2.55 16.13 1.16
C ALA A 145 3.02 16.01 -0.31
N TYR A 146 3.35 14.80 -0.76
CA TYR A 146 3.70 14.51 -2.16
C TYR A 146 2.56 14.90 -3.12
N PHE A 147 1.31 14.58 -2.79
CA PHE A 147 0.14 14.94 -3.59
C PHE A 147 -0.03 16.46 -3.67
N LYS A 148 0.16 17.17 -2.55
CA LYS A 148 0.12 18.64 -2.50
C LYS A 148 1.33 19.33 -3.15
N GLY A 149 2.42 18.61 -3.35
CA GLY A 149 3.68 19.19 -3.84
C GLY A 149 4.36 20.09 -2.81
N ILE A 150 4.24 19.74 -1.52
CA ILE A 150 4.87 20.45 -0.40
C ILE A 150 5.92 19.55 0.26
N GLU A 151 6.81 20.16 1.03
CA GLU A 151 7.81 19.43 1.81
C GLU A 151 7.15 18.61 2.93
N PHE A 152 7.62 17.37 3.12
CA PHE A 152 7.15 16.50 4.19
C PHE A 152 7.91 16.79 5.49
N THR A 153 7.18 16.96 6.59
CA THR A 153 7.73 17.02 7.95
C THR A 153 7.12 15.91 8.79
N PRO A 154 7.92 14.96 9.33
CA PRO A 154 7.40 13.85 10.13
C PRO A 154 6.91 14.33 11.49
N GLN A 155 5.79 13.77 11.95
CA GLN A 155 5.34 13.90 13.33
C GLN A 155 6.23 13.03 14.23
N LYS A 156 6.78 13.64 15.28
CA LYS A 156 7.61 12.93 16.27
C LYS A 156 6.74 12.42 17.41
N ASN A 157 7.05 11.23 17.90
CA ASN A 157 6.44 10.73 19.13
C ASN A 157 7.14 11.41 20.32
N ASN A 158 6.44 12.27 21.06
CA ASN A 158 6.98 12.96 22.24
C ASN A 158 7.02 12.04 23.48
N LEU A 159 7.36 10.76 23.32
CA LEU A 159 7.74 9.91 24.44
C LEU A 159 9.07 10.45 24.99
N GLN A 160 8.98 11.40 25.91
CA GLN A 160 10.10 11.78 26.76
C GLN A 160 10.68 10.49 27.33
N SER A 161 11.92 10.18 26.97
CA SER A 161 12.65 9.09 27.61
C SER A 161 12.74 9.41 29.11
N PRO A 162 12.50 8.45 30.03
CA PRO A 162 12.63 8.68 31.48
C PRO A 162 14.01 9.11 31.99
N HIS A 163 14.97 9.44 31.13
CA HIS A 163 16.36 9.70 31.49
C HIS A 163 16.84 11.15 31.28
N GLN A 164 15.94 12.12 31.09
CA GLN A 164 16.33 13.55 31.07
C GLN A 164 16.02 14.32 32.36
N LEU A 165 15.72 13.63 33.47
CA LEU A 165 15.68 14.23 34.82
C LEU A 165 16.82 13.69 35.70
N ALA A 166 18.07 13.85 35.25
CA ALA A 166 19.25 13.69 36.10
C ALA A 166 20.37 14.59 35.56
N GLY A 167 20.20 15.89 35.74
CA GLY A 167 21.15 16.91 35.30
C GLY A 167 20.96 18.22 36.05
N THR A 168 20.65 18.14 37.35
CA THR A 168 20.88 19.24 38.28
C THR A 168 22.20 18.98 38.98
N SER A 169 23.23 19.73 38.61
CA SER A 169 24.29 20.25 39.49
C SER A 169 25.05 21.32 38.72
#